data_AF-Q3B1M2-F1
#
_entry.id   AF-Q3B1M2-F1
#
_cell.length_a   1.000
_cell.length_b   1.000
_cell.length_c   1.000
_cell.angle_alpha   90.00
_cell.angle_beta   90.00
_cell.angle_gamma   90.00
#
_symmetry.space_group_name_H-M   'P 1'
#
loop_
_entity.id
_entity.type
_entity.pdbx_description
1 polymer ?
#
loop_
_entity_poly.entity_id
_entity_poly.type
_entity_poly.pdbx_seq_one_letter_code
_entity_poly.pdbx_strand_id
1 'polypeptide(L)'
;MRKEALADIPLLSSPGELFEAELPRFSRVGEECRPLTGLFHSYLLRGSFPQTALLESTPMAQKLLREDIVDKVLKRDICSMFGVRRLKELEQTFLYFCQHDGGMLDIPTRCNNLDVNKKTVLNFMMLLESAHLI
;
A
#
# COMPACT_ATOMS: atom_id res chain seq x y z
N MET A 1 -6.56 3.36 16.17
CA MET A 1 -6.43 4.82 16.11
C MET A 1 -5.84 5.29 17.41
N ARG A 2 -4.94 6.27 17.37
CA ARG A 2 -4.65 7.05 18.57
C ARG A 2 -5.98 7.49 19.18
N LYS A 3 -6.13 7.38 20.50
CA LYS A 3 -7.26 7.96 21.24
C LYS A 3 -7.18 9.49 21.27
N GLU A 4 -6.64 10.11 20.22
CA GLU A 4 -6.86 11.53 19.98
C GLU A 4 -8.35 11.66 19.70
N ALA A 5 -9.00 12.61 20.40
CA ALA A 5 -10.45 12.77 20.41
C ALA A 5 -10.98 12.74 18.97
N LEU A 6 -11.54 11.59 18.57
CA LEU A 6 -12.37 11.52 17.39
C LEU A 6 -13.44 12.57 17.63
N ALA A 7 -13.53 13.55 16.72
CA ALA A 7 -14.69 14.42 16.67
C ALA A 7 -15.94 13.51 16.73
N ASP A 8 -17.02 14.01 17.33
CA ASP A 8 -18.30 13.29 17.44
C ASP A 8 -18.95 13.18 16.05
N ILE A 9 -18.31 12.40 15.17
CA ILE A 9 -18.67 12.21 13.79
C ILE A 9 -19.85 11.25 13.81
N PRO A 10 -21.01 11.64 13.27
CA PRO A 10 -22.19 10.79 13.27
C PRO A 10 -21.90 9.50 12.52
N LEU A 11 -22.09 8.36 13.18
CA LEU A 11 -21.98 7.05 12.55
C LEU A 11 -23.00 6.95 11.41
N LEU A 12 -22.55 6.46 10.25
CA LEU A 12 -23.44 6.11 9.15
C LEU A 12 -24.01 4.71 9.41
N SER A 13 -25.31 4.52 9.19
CA SER A 13 -25.93 3.20 9.31
C SER A 13 -25.70 2.37 8.04
N SER A 14 -25.45 3.02 6.90
CA SER A 14 -25.09 2.36 5.63
C SER A 14 -24.29 3.28 4.70
N PRO A 15 -23.56 2.72 3.71
CA PRO A 15 -22.90 3.52 2.67
C PRO A 15 -23.89 4.34 1.81
N GLY A 16 -25.15 3.93 1.70
CA GLY A 16 -26.18 4.63 0.93
C GLY A 16 -26.47 6.04 1.47
N GLU A 17 -26.37 6.22 2.78
CA GLU A 17 -26.58 7.51 3.45
C GLU A 17 -25.55 8.58 3.03
N LEU A 18 -24.39 8.19 2.48
CA LEU A 18 -23.45 9.16 1.89
C LEU A 18 -24.02 9.79 0.62
N PHE A 19 -24.74 9.01 -0.19
CA PHE A 19 -25.28 9.50 -1.46
C PHE A 19 -26.57 10.29 -1.28
N GLU A 20 -27.28 10.08 -0.17
CA GLU A 20 -28.48 10.83 0.21
C GLU A 20 -28.18 12.05 1.08
N ALA A 21 -26.94 12.20 1.55
CA ALA A 21 -26.54 13.31 2.40
C ALA A 21 -26.49 14.64 1.64
N GLU A 22 -27.06 15.68 2.23
CA GLU A 22 -27.03 17.03 1.66
C GLU A 22 -25.62 17.68 1.77
N LEU A 23 -25.30 18.56 0.82
CA LEU A 23 -24.05 19.35 0.78
C LEU A 23 -23.68 20.05 2.11
N PRO A 24 -24.61 20.65 2.87
CA PRO A 24 -24.28 21.28 4.16
C PRO A 24 -23.75 20.29 5.19
N ARG A 25 -24.22 19.03 5.17
CA ARG A 25 -23.72 17.96 6.04
C ARG A 25 -22.27 17.65 5.74
N PHE A 26 -21.91 17.52 4.46
CA PHE A 26 -20.52 17.27 4.06
C PHE A 26 -19.58 18.40 4.45
N SER A 27 -20.00 19.65 4.29
CA SER A 27 -19.19 20.80 4.70
C SER A 27 -18.92 20.80 6.20
N ARG A 28 -19.95 20.54 7.01
CA ARG A 28 -19.81 20.45 8.47
C ARG A 28 -18.89 19.30 8.89
N VAL A 29 -19.16 18.08 8.40
CA VAL A 29 -18.34 16.89 8.72
C VAL A 29 -16.90 17.08 8.23
N GLY A 30 -16.69 17.71 7.08
CA GLY A 30 -15.35 18.03 6.57
C GLY A 30 -14.55 18.94 7.50
N GLU A 31 -15.19 19.94 8.11
CA GLU A 31 -14.55 20.80 9.12
C GLU A 31 -14.27 20.04 10.43
N GLU A 32 -15.22 19.22 10.92
CA GLU A 32 -15.02 18.37 12.10
C GLU A 32 -13.88 17.35 11.91
N CYS A 33 -13.70 16.84 10.69
CA CYS A 33 -12.65 15.90 10.33
C CYS A 33 -11.29 16.54 10.00
N ARG A 34 -11.19 17.87 9.91
CA ARG A 34 -9.94 18.55 9.52
C ARG A 34 -8.70 18.13 10.33
N PRO A 35 -8.78 17.86 11.65
CA PRO A 35 -7.65 17.33 12.42
C PRO A 35 -7.16 15.95 11.96
N LEU A 36 -8.04 15.13 11.37
CA LEU A 36 -7.70 13.78 10.91
C LEU A 36 -6.79 13.78 9.68
N THR A 37 -6.73 14.87 8.91
CA THR A 37 -5.91 14.97 7.70
C THR A 37 -4.43 14.66 7.99
N GLY A 38 -3.86 15.19 9.08
CA GLY A 38 -2.47 14.92 9.46
C GLY A 38 -2.23 13.46 9.87
N LEU A 39 -3.21 12.86 10.56
CA LEU A 39 -3.18 11.44 10.91
C LEU A 39 -3.30 10.55 9.68
N PHE A 40 -4.15 10.92 8.73
CA PHE A 40 -4.32 10.22 7.47
C PHE A 40 -3.05 10.26 6.63
N HIS A 41 -2.40 11.43 6.48
CA HIS A 41 -1.10 11.52 5.81
C HIS A 41 -0.04 10.64 6.50
N SER A 42 0.01 10.66 7.84
CA SER A 42 0.94 9.83 8.60
C SER A 42 0.66 8.33 8.40
N TYR A 43 -0.61 7.95 8.32
CA TYR A 43 -1.04 6.59 8.01
C TYR A 43 -0.62 6.14 6.61
N LEU A 44 -0.81 7.01 5.60
CA LEU A 44 -0.40 6.73 4.23
C LEU A 44 1.12 6.53 4.12
N LEU A 45 1.89 7.41 4.77
CA LEU A 45 3.37 7.30 4.83
C LEU A 45 3.85 6.04 5.57
N ARG A 46 3.00 5.44 6.42
CA ARG A 46 3.26 4.18 7.12
C ARG A 46 2.74 2.97 6.34
N GLY A 47 2.42 3.12 5.07
CA GLY A 47 2.08 2.04 4.15
C GLY A 47 0.59 1.78 4.00
N SER A 48 -0.29 2.58 4.61
CA SER A 48 -1.75 2.51 4.35
C SER A 48 -2.40 1.17 4.69
N PHE A 49 -1.78 0.34 5.53
CA PHE A 49 -2.37 -0.91 6.00
C PHE A 49 -3.09 -0.68 7.33
N PRO A 50 -4.31 -1.20 7.54
CA PRO A 50 -5.08 -0.95 8.77
C PRO A 50 -4.30 -1.20 10.07
N GLN A 51 -3.42 -2.19 10.05
CA GLN A 51 -2.58 -2.57 11.19
C GLN A 51 -1.56 -1.47 11.57
N THR A 52 -1.05 -0.70 10.59
CA THR A 52 -0.08 0.37 10.83
C THR A 52 -0.72 1.64 11.39
N ALA A 53 -2.05 1.79 11.29
CA ALA A 53 -2.79 2.88 11.95
C ALA A 53 -2.72 2.83 13.48
N LEU A 54 -2.35 1.66 14.05
CA LEU A 54 -2.18 1.48 15.49
C LEU A 54 -0.74 1.71 15.96
N LEU A 55 0.22 1.73 15.04
CA LEU A 55 1.63 1.86 15.35
C LEU A 55 1.99 3.34 15.47
N GLU A 56 2.66 3.71 16.56
CA GLU A 56 3.11 5.10 16.78
C GLU A 56 4.43 5.40 16.07
N SER A 57 5.24 4.36 15.86
CA SER A 57 6.60 4.42 15.34
C SER A 57 6.66 4.02 13.87
N THR A 58 7.15 4.93 13.02
CA THR A 58 7.40 4.66 11.60
C THR A 58 8.37 3.48 11.40
N PRO A 59 9.50 3.37 12.15
CA PRO A 59 10.35 2.17 12.10
C PRO A 59 9.62 0.86 12.38
N MET A 60 8.67 0.84 13.33
CA MET A 60 7.89 -0.36 13.62
C MET A 60 6.95 -0.71 12.46
N ALA A 61 6.29 0.28 11.86
CA ALA A 61 5.46 0.06 10.68
C ALA A 61 6.28 -0.48 9.50
N GLN A 62 7.46 0.11 9.24
CA GLN A 62 8.38 -0.37 8.20
C GLN A 62 8.86 -1.81 8.46
N LYS A 63 9.13 -2.15 9.72
CA LYS A 63 9.50 -3.53 10.10
C LYS A 63 8.35 -4.50 9.83
N LEU A 64 7.14 -4.17 10.28
CA LEU A 64 5.95 -4.99 10.04
C LEU A 64 5.72 -5.23 8.55
N LEU A 65 5.78 -4.17 7.74
CA LEU A 65 5.60 -4.29 6.28
C LEU A 65 6.67 -5.15 5.63
N ARG A 66 7.92 -5.07 6.11
CA ARG A 66 9.01 -5.92 5.60
C ARG A 66 8.77 -7.40 5.94
N GLU A 67 8.40 -7.69 7.18
CA GLU A 67 8.14 -9.06 7.62
C GLU A 67 6.92 -9.65 6.90
N ASP A 68 5.86 -8.87 6.71
CA ASP A 68 4.64 -9.36 6.06
C ASP A 68 4.79 -9.43 4.53
N ILE A 69 5.24 -8.37 3.87
CA ILE A 69 5.31 -8.36 2.40
C ILE A 69 6.56 -9.05 1.90
N VAL A 70 7.75 -8.67 2.36
CA VAL A 70 8.99 -9.24 1.82
C VAL A 70 9.13 -10.68 2.28
N ASP A 71 9.12 -10.94 3.58
CA ASP A 71 9.47 -12.27 4.06
C ASP A 71 8.32 -13.29 3.89
N LYS A 72 7.07 -12.93 4.18
CA LYS A 72 5.94 -13.88 4.03
C LYS A 72 5.42 -13.91 2.59
N VAL A 73 5.11 -12.77 1.96
CA VAL A 73 4.54 -12.81 0.61
C VAL A 73 5.58 -13.12 -0.46
N LEU A 74 6.68 -12.35 -0.56
CA LEU A 74 7.64 -12.56 -1.65
C LEU A 74 8.48 -13.84 -1.46
N LYS A 75 9.14 -13.99 -0.30
CA LYS A 75 10.11 -15.07 -0.09
C LYS A 75 9.47 -16.43 0.21
N ARG A 76 8.35 -16.47 0.93
CA ARG A 76 7.69 -17.73 1.29
C ARG A 76 6.59 -18.08 0.28
N ASP A 77 5.63 -17.20 0.09
CA ASP A 77 4.41 -17.51 -0.66
C ASP A 77 4.66 -17.53 -2.17
N ILE A 78 5.27 -16.48 -2.74
CA ILE A 78 5.53 -16.44 -4.18
C ILE A 78 6.57 -17.48 -4.61
N CYS A 79 7.67 -17.64 -3.85
CA CYS A 79 8.66 -18.67 -4.16
C CYS A 79 8.09 -20.09 -4.11
N SER A 80 7.23 -20.39 -3.13
CA SER A 80 6.64 -21.73 -3.02
C SER A 80 5.53 -21.99 -4.03
N MET A 81 4.64 -21.02 -4.26
CA MET A 81 3.49 -21.18 -5.17
C MET A 81 3.85 -21.05 -6.65
N PHE A 82 4.85 -20.22 -6.99
CA PHE A 82 5.20 -19.93 -8.39
C PHE A 82 6.61 -20.38 -8.78
N GLY A 83 7.35 -21.02 -7.87
CA GLY A 83 8.66 -21.62 -8.17
C GLY A 83 9.74 -20.61 -8.57
N VAL A 84 9.63 -19.36 -8.11
CA VAL A 84 10.56 -18.29 -8.48
C VAL A 84 11.94 -18.56 -7.88
N ARG A 85 12.96 -18.70 -8.75
CA ARG A 85 14.37 -18.89 -8.36
C ARG A 85 15.14 -17.56 -8.24
N ARG A 86 14.65 -16.51 -8.89
CA ARG A 86 15.28 -15.17 -8.98
C ARG A 86 14.60 -14.19 -8.02
N LEU A 87 14.67 -14.50 -6.73
CA LEU A 87 13.97 -13.75 -5.68
C LEU A 87 14.47 -12.31 -5.54
N LYS A 88 15.80 -12.10 -5.64
CA LYS A 88 16.40 -10.76 -5.48
C LYS A 88 15.89 -9.78 -6.54
N GLU A 89 15.80 -10.23 -7.78
CA GLU A 89 15.35 -9.42 -8.91
C GLU A 89 13.83 -9.17 -8.85
N LEU A 90 13.06 -10.11 -8.31
CA LEU A 90 11.65 -9.92 -8.00
C LEU A 90 11.45 -8.85 -6.89
N GLU A 91 12.22 -8.94 -5.80
CA GLU A 91 12.18 -7.94 -4.71
C GLU A 91 12.53 -6.55 -5.22
N GLN A 92 13.59 -6.41 -6.01
CA GLN A 92 13.98 -5.13 -6.60
C GLN A 92 12.94 -4.60 -7.60
N THR A 93 12.32 -5.49 -8.37
CA THR A 93 11.18 -5.17 -9.26
C THR A 93 10.00 -4.63 -8.46
N PHE A 94 9.64 -5.26 -7.35
CA PHE A 94 8.56 -4.82 -6.48
C PHE A 94 8.88 -3.47 -5.82
N LEU A 95 10.07 -3.31 -5.24
CA LEU A 95 10.50 -2.05 -4.61
C LEU A 95 10.52 -0.88 -5.59
N TYR A 96 10.88 -1.12 -6.86
CA TYR A 96 10.82 -0.10 -7.89
C TYR A 96 9.39 0.42 -8.07
N PHE A 97 8.39 -0.48 -8.14
CA PHE A 97 6.99 -0.09 -8.26
C PHE A 97 6.53 0.75 -7.07
N CYS A 98 6.94 0.39 -5.85
CA CYS A 98 6.62 1.16 -4.65
C CYS A 98 7.25 2.57 -4.61
N GLN A 99 8.26 2.84 -5.43
CA GLN A 99 8.95 4.15 -5.50
C GLN A 99 8.51 5.00 -6.70
N HIS A 100 7.81 4.39 -7.67
CA HIS A 100 7.45 4.99 -8.96
C HIS A 100 5.95 4.84 -9.21
N ASP A 101 5.17 5.19 -8.19
CA ASP A 101 3.72 5.20 -8.19
C ASP A 101 3.17 6.23 -9.19
N GLY A 102 2.35 5.73 -10.14
CA GLY A 102 1.71 6.56 -11.17
C GLY A 102 2.57 6.93 -12.39
N GLY A 103 3.82 6.43 -12.48
CA GLY A 103 4.72 6.67 -13.61
C GLY A 103 4.61 5.63 -14.74
N MET A 104 5.06 5.99 -15.95
CA MET A 104 5.24 5.01 -17.04
C MET A 104 6.43 4.10 -16.77
N LEU A 105 6.25 2.81 -17.03
CA LEU A 105 7.29 1.82 -16.82
C LEU A 105 8.32 1.80 -17.94
N ASP A 106 9.56 2.16 -17.62
CA ASP A 106 10.69 1.94 -18.51
C ASP A 106 11.24 0.51 -18.36
N ILE A 107 10.60 -0.43 -19.07
CA ILE A 107 11.00 -1.85 -19.09
C ILE A 107 12.46 -2.04 -19.58
N PRO A 108 12.92 -1.40 -20.68
CA PRO A 108 14.31 -1.45 -21.12
C PRO A 108 15.33 -1.09 -20.02
N THR A 109 15.14 0.04 -19.34
CA THR A 109 16.05 0.47 -18.27
C THR A 109 16.05 -0.53 -17.11
N ARG A 110 14.90 -1.11 -16.76
CA ARG A 110 14.82 -2.16 -15.74
C ARG A 110 15.50 -3.47 -16.11
N CYS A 111 15.40 -3.88 -17.36
CA CYS A 111 16.10 -5.07 -17.86
C CYS A 111 17.62 -4.90 -17.67
N ASN A 112 18.15 -3.73 -18.01
CA ASN A 112 19.57 -3.41 -17.85
C ASN A 112 19.99 -3.35 -16.37
N ASN A 113 19.22 -2.67 -15.52
CA ASN A 113 19.56 -2.50 -14.10
C ASN A 113 19.51 -3.81 -13.29
N LEU A 114 18.63 -4.74 -13.67
CA LEU A 114 18.44 -6.01 -12.97
C LEU A 114 19.22 -7.17 -13.62
N ASP A 115 19.92 -6.93 -14.72
CA ASP A 115 20.54 -7.96 -15.56
C ASP A 115 19.56 -9.12 -15.88
N VAL A 116 18.38 -8.73 -16.36
CA VAL A 116 17.29 -9.66 -16.72
C VAL A 116 16.75 -9.32 -18.09
N ASN A 117 16.29 -10.33 -18.83
CA ASN A 117 15.60 -10.07 -20.09
C ASN A 117 14.17 -9.55 -19.87
N LYS A 118 13.61 -8.93 -20.91
CA LYS A 118 12.24 -8.38 -20.92
C LYS A 118 11.18 -9.41 -20.51
N LYS A 119 11.31 -10.65 -20.96
CA LYS A 119 10.38 -11.75 -20.62
C LYS A 119 10.36 -12.01 -19.11
N THR A 120 11.50 -11.91 -18.44
CA THR A 120 11.62 -12.11 -16.99
C THR A 120 10.96 -10.97 -16.23
N VAL A 121 11.16 -9.71 -16.62
CA VAL A 121 10.47 -8.56 -16.00
C VAL A 121 8.95 -8.70 -16.13
N LEU A 122 8.46 -9.03 -17.33
CA LEU A 122 7.03 -9.23 -17.57
C LEU A 122 6.47 -10.40 -16.74
N ASN A 123 7.22 -11.49 -16.60
CA ASN A 123 6.83 -12.59 -15.72
C ASN A 123 6.74 -12.14 -14.26
N PHE A 124 7.71 -11.36 -13.76
CA PHE A 124 7.62 -10.81 -12.40
C PHE A 124 6.40 -9.90 -12.23
N MET A 125 6.06 -9.09 -13.23
CA MET A 125 4.85 -8.27 -13.19
C MET A 125 3.59 -9.13 -13.08
N MET A 126 3.44 -10.15 -13.94
CA MET A 126 2.28 -11.06 -13.88
C MET A 126 2.17 -11.76 -12.52
N LEU A 127 3.30 -12.14 -11.90
CA LEU A 127 3.31 -12.76 -10.59
C LEU A 127 2.88 -11.79 -9.48
N LEU A 128 3.39 -10.56 -9.50
CA LEU A 128 3.01 -9.53 -8.53
C LEU A 128 1.52 -9.17 -8.66
N GLU A 129 1.00 -9.08 -9.89
CA GLU A 129 -0.43 -8.85 -10.17
C GLU A 129 -1.30 -10.02 -9.67
N SER A 130 -0.87 -11.26 -9.94
CA SER A 130 -1.55 -12.47 -9.44
C SER A 130 -1.56 -12.56 -7.90
N ALA A 131 -0.56 -11.96 -7.25
CA ALA A 131 -0.47 -11.84 -5.80
C ALA A 131 -1.17 -10.60 -5.23
N HIS A 132 -1.84 -9.80 -6.08
CA HIS A 132 -2.50 -8.55 -5.71
C HIS A 132 -1.58 -7.52 -5.05
N LEU A 133 -0.31 -7.50 -5.46
CA LEU A 133 0.70 -6.56 -4.98
C LEU A 133 0.88 -5.33 -5.87
N ILE A 134 0.41 -5.40 -7.12
CA ILE A 134 0.35 -4.30 -8.10
C ILE A 134 -0.95 -4.35 -8.89
#